data_AF-C7JH14-F1
#
_entry.id   AF-C7JH14-F1
#
_cell.length_a   1.000
_cell.length_b   1.000
_cell.length_c   1.000
_cell.angle_alpha   90.00
_cell.angle_beta   90.00
_cell.angle_gamma   90.00
#
_symmetry.space_group_name_H-M   'P 1'
#
loop_
_entity.id
_entity.type
_entity.pdbx_description
1 polymer ?
#
loop_
_entity_poly.entity_id
_entity_poly.type
_entity_poly.pdbx_seq_one_letter_code
_entity_poly.pdbx_strand_id
1 'polypeptide(L)'
;MTRNKRVQRILNLEEDDLQALCEAVDASILDGGGFGWLQPQGRQVLERYFKGLLLVPERMLFVIRHNGVIVGCAQLVRSARNNELQAMCVTLAHLFIAPYAQRQGLGTALLHEVENAARSMGFRIMNTEVPETQEGAIALFRRAGFLHWGTHPLYTRLGDTYLRGLYFTKSLDTDQPFLPSSFQQTRPENMTASSSTHPLTLYPAIDLKDGACVRLRRGEMDDATVYSDNPGAQALAWEAAGFKWLHVVDLNGAFAGQSENADAVRSIVESTDIPVQLGGGLRDMKAIEAWLEAGISRVILGSVAVKNPALVREACRAYPGRIVAGIDARSGRVATEGWAEVSDMQATELALRMQEAGVASIIFTEISRDGMLEGLDVEQTVTLANTVSIPIIASGGVGSIEHLIALREATQEAPGIEGVIVGRALYDGRVTPAEALKVLS
;
A
#
# COMPACT_ATOMS: atom_id res chain seq x y z
N MET A 1 37.88 13.78 -26.45
CA MET A 1 37.39 14.61 -25.32
C MET A 1 36.03 14.07 -24.88
N THR A 2 35.74 14.07 -23.57
CA THR A 2 34.50 13.65 -22.85
C THR A 2 34.28 12.17 -22.46
N ARG A 3 35.29 11.43 -21.99
CA ARG A 3 35.08 10.21 -21.15
C ARG A 3 34.75 10.51 -19.67
N ASN A 4 34.80 11.78 -19.24
CA ASN A 4 34.60 12.20 -17.84
C ASN A 4 33.14 12.38 -17.40
N LYS A 5 32.16 12.29 -18.32
CA LYS A 5 30.75 12.43 -17.93
C LYS A 5 30.23 11.10 -17.39
N ARG A 6 29.62 11.13 -16.19
CA ARG A 6 29.05 9.97 -15.51
C ARG A 6 27.94 9.31 -16.34
N VAL A 7 27.09 10.10 -17.00
CA VAL A 7 26.09 9.64 -17.97
C VAL A 7 26.34 10.32 -19.32
N GLN A 8 26.21 9.59 -20.41
CA GLN A 8 26.50 10.11 -21.75
C GLN A 8 25.58 9.50 -22.82
N ARG A 9 25.08 10.34 -23.74
CA ARG A 9 24.51 9.89 -25.01
C ARG A 9 25.61 9.41 -25.96
N ILE A 10 25.46 8.20 -26.47
CA ILE A 10 26.44 7.53 -27.31
C ILE A 10 26.10 7.73 -28.79
N LEU A 11 27.10 8.17 -29.54
CA LEU A 11 27.03 8.30 -31.00
C LEU A 11 27.96 7.30 -31.72
N ASN A 12 28.97 6.82 -31.00
CA ASN A 12 29.89 5.78 -31.45
C ASN A 12 30.36 4.98 -30.24
N LEU A 13 30.56 3.67 -30.41
CA LEU A 13 31.09 2.76 -29.38
C LEU A 13 32.48 2.30 -29.80
N GLU A 14 33.47 2.57 -28.95
CA GLU A 14 34.80 1.99 -29.07
C GLU A 14 34.78 0.53 -28.59
N GLU A 15 35.82 -0.25 -28.91
CA GLU A 15 35.84 -1.69 -28.62
C GLU A 15 35.71 -1.99 -27.12
N ASP A 16 36.41 -1.24 -26.26
CA ASP A 16 36.32 -1.39 -24.80
C ASP A 16 34.93 -1.05 -24.25
N ASP A 17 34.31 0.03 -24.76
CA ASP A 17 32.96 0.43 -24.35
C ASP A 17 31.93 -0.62 -24.78
N LEU A 18 32.10 -1.16 -25.99
CA LEU A 18 31.23 -2.21 -26.52
C LEU A 18 31.35 -3.49 -25.70
N GLN A 19 32.58 -3.87 -25.31
CA GLN A 19 32.83 -5.02 -24.46
C GLN A 19 32.14 -4.86 -23.09
N ALA A 20 32.40 -3.75 -22.40
CA ALA A 20 31.81 -3.47 -21.10
C ALA A 20 30.27 -3.43 -21.14
N LEU A 21 29.70 -2.83 -22.18
CA LEU A 21 28.25 -2.78 -22.36
C LEU A 21 27.65 -4.17 -22.60
N CYS A 22 28.29 -5.03 -23.40
CA CYS A 22 27.83 -6.40 -23.61
C CYS A 22 27.86 -7.22 -22.31
N GLU A 23 28.95 -7.14 -21.55
CA GLU A 23 29.08 -7.80 -20.25
C GLU A 23 28.00 -7.33 -19.25
N ALA A 24 27.76 -6.02 -19.19
CA ALA A 24 26.73 -5.44 -18.34
C ALA A 24 25.32 -5.92 -18.72
N VAL A 25 25.02 -6.06 -20.01
CA VAL A 25 23.74 -6.61 -20.50
C VAL A 25 23.58 -8.07 -20.08
N ASP A 26 24.57 -8.92 -20.35
CA ASP A 26 24.49 -10.35 -20.01
C ASP A 26 24.31 -10.55 -18.51
N ALA A 27 25.06 -9.82 -17.69
CA ALA A 27 24.91 -9.84 -16.24
C ALA A 27 23.50 -9.42 -15.79
N SER A 28 22.91 -8.44 -16.46
CA SER A 28 21.57 -7.96 -16.12
C SER A 28 20.48 -8.95 -16.52
N ILE A 29 20.60 -9.61 -17.68
CA ILE A 29 19.66 -10.64 -18.11
C ILE A 29 19.69 -11.83 -17.13
N LEU A 30 20.88 -12.25 -16.69
CA LEU A 30 21.05 -13.33 -15.73
C LEU A 30 20.44 -13.03 -14.35
N ASP A 31 20.42 -11.76 -13.95
CA ASP A 31 19.82 -11.27 -12.70
C ASP A 31 18.29 -11.04 -12.82
N GLY A 32 17.68 -11.40 -13.94
CA GLY A 32 16.25 -11.19 -14.21
C GLY A 32 15.90 -9.75 -14.63
N GLY A 33 16.90 -8.91 -14.88
CA GLY A 33 16.75 -7.58 -15.46
C GLY A 33 16.36 -7.63 -16.94
N GLY A 34 15.53 -6.67 -17.37
CA GLY A 34 14.95 -6.67 -18.71
C GLY A 34 15.82 -5.95 -19.72
N PHE A 35 16.44 -6.69 -20.63
CA PHE A 35 17.00 -6.14 -21.87
C PHE A 35 16.27 -6.67 -23.12
N GLY A 36 14.98 -6.98 -23.01
CA GLY A 36 14.18 -7.53 -24.11
C GLY A 36 14.52 -8.98 -24.51
N TRP A 37 15.55 -9.57 -23.89
CA TRP A 37 15.86 -10.99 -23.99
C TRP A 37 15.67 -11.69 -22.65
N LEU A 38 15.20 -12.93 -22.72
CA LEU A 38 15.02 -13.81 -21.57
C LEU A 38 16.28 -14.57 -21.18
N GLN A 39 17.23 -14.67 -22.11
CA GLN A 39 18.47 -15.42 -21.98
C GLN A 39 19.62 -14.64 -22.63
N PRO A 40 20.86 -14.74 -22.11
CA PRO A 40 22.03 -14.16 -22.74
C PRO A 40 22.17 -14.58 -24.21
N GLN A 41 22.46 -13.63 -25.09
CA GLN A 41 22.57 -13.89 -26.53
C GLN A 41 24.01 -14.12 -26.99
N GLY A 42 24.97 -13.85 -26.11
CA GLY A 42 26.40 -13.90 -26.40
C GLY A 42 26.91 -12.65 -27.13
N ARG A 43 28.23 -12.41 -26.97
CA ARG A 43 28.92 -11.19 -27.38
C ARG A 43 28.64 -10.78 -28.83
N GLN A 44 28.77 -11.69 -29.80
CA GLN A 44 28.61 -11.33 -31.22
C GLN A 44 27.23 -10.78 -31.55
N VAL A 45 26.17 -11.28 -30.90
CA VAL A 45 24.79 -10.82 -31.14
C VAL A 45 24.59 -9.44 -30.51
N LEU A 46 25.07 -9.25 -29.28
CA LEU A 46 25.00 -7.97 -28.59
C LEU A 46 25.79 -6.88 -29.31
N GLU A 47 26.99 -7.19 -29.81
CA GLU A 47 27.79 -6.24 -30.59
C GLU A 47 27.05 -5.78 -31.85
N ARG A 48 26.45 -6.71 -32.60
CA ARG A 48 25.66 -6.40 -33.79
C ARG A 48 24.43 -5.56 -33.44
N TYR A 49 23.76 -5.89 -32.34
CA TYR A 49 22.62 -5.12 -31.84
C TYR A 49 23.00 -3.67 -31.55
N PHE A 50 24.05 -3.42 -30.76
CA PHE A 50 24.44 -2.07 -30.40
C PHE A 50 24.97 -1.26 -31.58
N LYS A 51 25.78 -1.88 -32.45
CA LYS A 51 26.24 -1.24 -33.70
C LYS A 51 25.05 -0.87 -34.58
N GLY A 52 24.09 -1.78 -34.75
CA GLY A 52 22.86 -1.53 -35.52
C GLY A 52 21.98 -0.45 -34.91
N LEU A 53 21.84 -0.43 -33.58
CA LEU A 53 21.07 0.56 -32.85
C LEU A 53 21.54 1.99 -33.15
N LEU A 54 22.86 2.21 -33.17
CA LEU A 54 23.44 3.53 -33.45
C LEU A 54 23.18 4.03 -34.88
N LEU A 55 22.80 3.13 -35.79
CA LEU A 55 22.44 3.48 -37.17
C LEU A 55 20.97 3.87 -37.32
N VAL A 56 20.12 3.63 -36.31
CA VAL A 56 18.67 3.92 -36.35
C VAL A 56 18.40 5.34 -35.84
N PRO A 57 17.96 6.29 -36.69
CA PRO A 57 17.78 7.68 -36.29
C PRO A 57 16.78 7.90 -35.15
N GLU A 58 15.79 7.02 -35.04
CA GLU A 58 14.74 7.06 -34.02
C GLU A 58 15.19 6.48 -32.67
N ARG A 59 16.41 5.93 -32.57
CA ARG A 59 16.93 5.34 -31.32
C ARG A 59 18.11 6.14 -30.79
N MET A 60 18.17 6.31 -29.48
CA MET A 60 19.27 6.97 -28.80
C MET A 60 19.74 6.13 -27.63
N LEU A 61 21.02 5.83 -27.59
CA LEU A 61 21.65 5.10 -26.50
C LEU A 61 22.26 6.07 -25.48
N PHE A 62 21.96 5.85 -24.22
CA PHE A 62 22.59 6.51 -23.08
C PHE A 62 23.29 5.44 -22.25
N VAL A 63 24.52 5.72 -21.81
CA VAL A 63 25.26 4.82 -20.94
C VAL A 63 25.64 5.54 -19.66
N ILE A 64 25.75 4.79 -18.58
CA ILE A 64 26.30 5.27 -17.31
C ILE A 64 27.61 4.56 -17.03
N ARG A 65 28.62 5.35 -16.64
CA ARG A 65 29.94 4.85 -16.27
C ARG A 65 30.16 4.90 -14.78
N HIS A 66 30.82 3.88 -14.27
CA HIS A 66 31.38 3.84 -12.93
C HIS A 66 32.87 3.49 -13.06
N ASN A 67 33.74 4.34 -12.49
CA ASN A 67 35.20 4.22 -12.62
C ASN A 67 35.69 4.10 -14.08
N GLY A 68 35.05 4.84 -14.99
CA GLY A 68 35.43 4.88 -16.41
C GLY A 68 34.88 3.72 -17.25
N VAL A 69 34.24 2.72 -16.65
CA VAL A 69 33.67 1.55 -17.33
C VAL A 69 32.16 1.68 -17.43
N ILE A 70 31.56 1.27 -18.55
CA ILE A 70 30.09 1.25 -18.71
C ILE A 70 29.51 0.14 -17.82
N VAL A 71 28.55 0.50 -16.97
CA VAL A 71 27.90 -0.42 -16.03
C VAL A 71 26.38 -0.45 -16.16
N GLY A 72 25.83 0.20 -17.18
CA GLY A 72 24.40 0.27 -17.43
C GLY A 72 24.08 1.15 -18.61
N CYS A 73 22.86 1.03 -19.11
CA CYS A 73 22.40 1.86 -20.22
C CYS A 73 20.88 2.07 -20.16
N ALA A 74 20.42 2.98 -21.02
CA ALA A 74 19.04 3.28 -21.29
C ALA A 74 18.89 3.65 -22.76
N GLN A 75 17.71 3.44 -23.31
CA GLN A 75 17.39 3.84 -24.68
C GLN A 75 16.18 4.75 -24.69
N LEU A 76 16.27 5.82 -25.49
CA LEU A 76 15.09 6.54 -25.93
C LEU A 76 14.74 6.11 -27.35
N VAL A 77 13.48 5.76 -27.55
CA VAL A 77 12.91 5.35 -28.83
C VAL A 77 11.82 6.34 -29.20
N ARG A 78 12.04 7.05 -30.30
CA ARG A 78 11.06 7.97 -30.88
C ARG A 78 10.06 7.17 -31.72
N SER A 79 8.82 7.64 -31.74
CA SER A 79 7.83 7.23 -32.75
C SER A 79 8.39 7.43 -34.17
N ALA A 80 7.99 6.54 -35.08
CA ALA A 80 8.33 6.69 -36.49
C ALA A 80 7.85 8.05 -37.03
N ARG A 81 8.58 8.61 -38.00
CA ARG A 81 8.33 9.98 -38.52
C ARG A 81 6.92 10.19 -39.08
N ASN A 82 6.28 9.13 -39.57
CA ASN A 82 4.92 9.16 -40.09
C ASN A 82 3.83 9.08 -39.00
N ASN A 83 4.21 8.98 -37.72
CA ASN A 83 3.28 8.98 -36.58
C ASN A 83 3.30 10.33 -35.86
N GLU A 84 2.76 11.34 -36.52
CA GLU A 84 2.73 12.72 -36.01
C GLU A 84 1.91 12.86 -34.71
N LEU A 85 0.87 12.04 -34.54
CA LEU A 85 0.03 12.02 -33.32
C LEU A 85 0.83 11.71 -32.06
N GLN A 86 1.95 10.99 -32.19
CA GLN A 86 2.82 10.60 -31.09
C GLN A 86 4.18 11.33 -31.14
N ALA A 87 4.29 12.44 -31.88
CA ALA A 87 5.54 13.17 -32.05
C ALA A 87 6.07 13.78 -30.74
N MET A 88 5.18 14.10 -29.80
CA MET A 88 5.51 14.61 -28.46
C MET A 88 5.94 13.53 -27.46
N CYS A 89 5.77 12.26 -27.81
CA CYS A 89 6.03 11.12 -26.93
C CYS A 89 7.39 10.49 -27.25
N VAL A 90 8.04 9.97 -26.21
CA VAL A 90 9.23 9.12 -26.35
C VAL A 90 9.09 7.90 -25.44
N THR A 91 9.55 6.74 -25.91
CA THR A 91 9.59 5.52 -25.11
C THR A 91 10.97 5.34 -24.51
N LEU A 92 11.04 5.24 -23.19
CA LEU A 92 12.19 4.74 -22.47
C LEU A 92 12.17 3.21 -22.51
N ALA A 93 13.26 2.62 -23.00
CA ALA A 93 13.43 1.17 -23.08
C ALA A 93 14.81 0.78 -22.55
N HIS A 94 14.96 -0.49 -22.18
CA HIS A 94 16.25 -1.08 -21.85
C HIS A 94 17.04 -0.32 -20.77
N LEU A 95 16.34 0.28 -19.79
CA LEU A 95 16.95 0.93 -18.64
C LEU A 95 17.43 -0.15 -17.65
N PHE A 96 18.74 -0.26 -17.44
CA PHE A 96 19.27 -1.16 -16.43
C PHE A 96 20.60 -0.65 -15.85
N ILE A 97 20.93 -1.16 -14.66
CA ILE A 97 22.26 -1.08 -14.05
C ILE A 97 22.69 -2.51 -13.76
N ALA A 98 23.90 -2.87 -14.19
CA ALA A 98 24.46 -4.18 -13.96
C ALA A 98 24.45 -4.52 -12.46
N PRO A 99 24.15 -5.78 -12.08
CA PRO A 99 23.95 -6.17 -10.68
C PRO A 99 25.09 -5.76 -9.75
N TYR A 100 26.33 -5.92 -10.23
CA TYR A 100 27.56 -5.55 -9.51
C TYR A 100 27.75 -4.04 -9.28
N ALA A 101 26.94 -3.19 -9.91
CA ALA A 101 27.00 -1.73 -9.79
C ALA A 101 25.70 -1.11 -9.23
N GLN A 102 24.74 -1.93 -8.79
CA GLN A 102 23.49 -1.44 -8.20
C GLN A 102 23.70 -0.80 -6.82
N ARG A 103 22.63 -0.20 -6.27
CA ARG A 103 22.58 0.42 -4.92
C ARG A 103 23.50 1.62 -4.69
N GLN A 104 23.99 2.24 -5.77
CA GLN A 104 24.86 3.43 -5.72
C GLN A 104 24.20 4.69 -6.32
N GLY A 105 22.87 4.70 -6.44
CA GLY A 105 22.12 5.79 -7.06
C GLY A 105 22.31 5.95 -8.57
N LEU A 106 23.00 5.00 -9.22
CA LEU A 106 23.31 5.05 -10.66
C LEU A 106 22.06 5.01 -11.54
N GLY A 107 21.06 4.18 -11.20
CA GLY A 107 19.80 4.11 -11.94
C GLY A 107 19.04 5.43 -11.94
N THR A 108 18.97 6.10 -10.79
CA THR A 108 18.37 7.43 -10.66
C THR A 108 19.13 8.48 -11.47
N ALA A 109 20.47 8.47 -11.40
CA ALA A 109 21.30 9.41 -12.16
C ALA A 109 21.12 9.22 -13.68
N LEU A 110 21.09 7.97 -14.15
CA LEU A 110 20.86 7.64 -15.55
C LEU A 110 19.47 8.09 -16.01
N LEU A 111 18.42 7.73 -15.26
CA LEU A 111 17.04 8.11 -15.59
C LEU A 111 16.87 9.63 -15.65
N HIS A 112 17.40 10.37 -14.66
CA HIS A 112 17.33 11.82 -14.63
C HIS A 112 17.98 12.48 -15.86
N GLU A 113 19.16 12.02 -16.26
CA GLU A 113 19.85 12.52 -17.46
C GLU A 113 19.09 12.18 -18.75
N VAL A 114 18.49 11.00 -18.81
CA VAL A 114 17.65 10.58 -19.95
C VAL A 114 16.39 11.44 -20.06
N GLU A 115 15.73 11.75 -18.94
CA GLU A 115 14.60 12.68 -18.92
C GLU A 115 15.00 14.10 -19.37
N ASN A 116 16.14 14.61 -18.88
CA ASN A 116 16.64 15.92 -19.28
C ASN A 116 16.98 15.97 -20.76
N ALA A 117 17.59 14.91 -21.29
CA ALA A 117 17.82 14.78 -22.71
C ALA A 117 16.48 14.79 -23.47
N ALA A 118 15.48 14.01 -23.04
CA ALA A 118 14.16 13.99 -23.66
C ALA A 118 13.50 15.38 -23.67
N ARG A 119 13.53 16.11 -22.56
CA ARG A 119 13.03 17.50 -22.45
C ARG A 119 13.74 18.43 -23.44
N SER A 120 15.08 18.39 -23.48
CA SER A 120 15.86 19.24 -24.39
C SER A 120 15.58 18.97 -25.87
N MET A 121 15.10 17.77 -26.21
CA MET A 121 14.70 17.39 -27.56
C MET A 121 13.24 17.72 -27.88
N GLY A 122 12.51 18.33 -26.94
CA GLY A 122 11.14 18.79 -27.10
C GLY A 122 10.08 17.71 -26.82
N PHE A 123 10.46 16.55 -26.28
CA PHE A 123 9.49 15.56 -25.84
C PHE A 123 8.77 16.05 -24.58
N ARG A 124 7.47 15.79 -24.53
CA ARG A 124 6.57 16.23 -23.47
C ARG A 124 6.08 15.06 -22.62
N ILE A 125 6.09 13.86 -23.18
CA ILE A 125 5.63 12.63 -22.51
C ILE A 125 6.68 11.53 -22.67
N MET A 126 7.00 10.85 -21.56
CA MET A 126 7.83 9.66 -21.56
C MET A 126 7.02 8.44 -21.15
N ASN A 127 7.05 7.39 -21.97
CA ASN A 127 6.41 6.10 -21.68
C ASN A 127 7.47 5.04 -21.40
N THR A 128 7.15 4.06 -20.56
CA THR A 128 8.01 2.88 -20.35
C THR A 128 7.14 1.69 -19.97
N GLU A 129 7.64 0.49 -20.21
CA GLU A 129 6.99 -0.76 -19.83
C GLU A 129 8.01 -1.68 -19.16
N VAL A 130 7.57 -2.45 -18.16
CA VAL A 130 8.40 -3.45 -17.47
C VAL A 130 7.59 -4.69 -17.09
N PRO A 131 8.20 -5.88 -17.08
CA PRO A 131 7.61 -7.05 -16.44
C PRO A 131 7.29 -6.76 -14.96
N GLU A 132 6.19 -7.34 -14.46
CA GLU A 132 5.76 -7.18 -13.06
C GLU A 132 6.79 -7.69 -12.05
N THR A 133 7.69 -8.58 -12.48
CA THR A 133 8.77 -9.14 -11.66
C THR A 133 9.96 -8.21 -11.46
N GLN A 134 10.05 -7.08 -12.18
CA GLN A 134 11.19 -6.16 -12.10
C GLN A 134 10.99 -5.07 -11.04
N GLU A 135 10.90 -5.51 -9.78
CA GLU A 135 10.62 -4.67 -8.61
C GLU A 135 11.55 -3.44 -8.52
N GLY A 136 12.84 -3.62 -8.81
CA GLY A 136 13.83 -2.53 -8.78
C GLY A 136 13.53 -1.42 -9.78
N ALA A 137 13.11 -1.78 -11.00
CA ALA A 137 12.74 -0.83 -12.05
C ALA A 137 11.39 -0.16 -11.71
N ILE A 138 10.41 -0.94 -11.24
CA ILE A 138 9.11 -0.45 -10.80
C ILE A 138 9.28 0.60 -9.69
N ALA A 139 10.09 0.31 -8.67
CA ALA A 139 10.38 1.24 -7.58
C ALA A 139 11.12 2.49 -8.06
N LEU A 140 12.03 2.36 -9.04
CA LEU A 140 12.72 3.49 -9.65
C LEU A 140 11.74 4.42 -10.38
N PHE A 141 10.84 3.87 -11.20
CA PHE A 141 9.86 4.66 -11.96
C PHE A 141 8.85 5.36 -11.04
N ARG A 142 8.32 4.66 -10.03
CA ARG A 142 7.41 5.26 -9.04
C ARG A 142 8.07 6.42 -8.30
N ARG A 143 9.31 6.23 -7.79
CA ARG A 143 10.06 7.31 -7.13
C ARG A 143 10.39 8.47 -8.06
N ALA A 144 10.60 8.19 -9.34
CA ALA A 144 10.81 9.22 -10.35
C ALA A 144 9.52 9.93 -10.77
N GLY A 145 8.34 9.55 -10.25
CA GLY A 145 7.06 10.20 -10.57
C GLY A 145 6.42 9.73 -11.88
N PHE A 146 6.73 8.51 -12.33
CA PHE A 146 5.95 7.87 -13.38
C PHE A 146 4.63 7.34 -12.81
N LEU A 147 3.55 7.58 -13.54
CA LEU A 147 2.23 7.01 -13.31
C LEU A 147 2.12 5.63 -13.97
N HIS A 148 1.74 4.61 -13.20
CA HIS A 148 1.29 3.33 -13.76
C HIS A 148 -0.14 3.50 -14.30
N TRP A 149 -0.36 3.26 -15.59
CA TRP A 149 -1.67 3.49 -16.23
C TRP A 149 -2.33 2.22 -16.78
N GLY A 150 -1.60 1.11 -16.90
CA GLY A 150 -2.16 -0.12 -17.46
C GLY A 150 -1.30 -1.35 -17.22
N THR A 151 -1.95 -2.51 -17.23
CA THR A 151 -1.28 -3.82 -17.13
C THR A 151 -1.68 -4.71 -18.30
N HIS A 152 -0.70 -5.18 -19.06
CA HIS A 152 -0.91 -6.16 -20.12
C HIS A 152 -0.82 -7.58 -19.50
N PRO A 153 -1.91 -8.37 -19.47
CA PRO A 153 -1.94 -9.65 -18.76
C PRO A 153 -1.08 -10.74 -19.40
N LEU A 154 -0.85 -10.65 -20.71
CA LEU A 154 -0.10 -11.63 -21.51
C LEU A 154 1.18 -11.02 -22.11
N TYR A 155 1.93 -10.27 -21.30
CA TYR A 155 3.03 -9.43 -21.80
C TYR A 155 4.24 -10.25 -22.28
N THR A 156 4.64 -11.27 -21.53
CA THR A 156 5.78 -12.12 -21.88
C THR A 156 5.49 -13.56 -21.52
N ARG A 157 5.84 -14.50 -22.40
CA ARG A 157 5.71 -15.93 -22.13
C ARG A 157 7.02 -16.51 -21.60
N LEU A 158 6.99 -17.10 -20.40
CA LEU A 158 8.09 -17.84 -19.77
C LEU A 158 7.73 -19.32 -19.69
N GLY A 159 8.26 -20.12 -20.63
CA GLY A 159 7.85 -21.53 -20.76
C GLY A 159 6.34 -21.63 -21.02
N ASP A 160 5.63 -22.28 -20.10
CA ASP A 160 4.17 -22.47 -20.14
C ASP A 160 3.38 -21.40 -19.38
N THR A 161 4.07 -20.40 -18.82
CA THR A 161 3.46 -19.32 -18.02
C THR A 161 3.54 -17.97 -18.72
N TYR A 162 2.68 -17.03 -18.34
CA TYR A 162 2.71 -15.65 -18.80
C TYR A 162 3.03 -14.72 -17.62
N LEU A 163 3.91 -13.75 -17.87
CA LEU A 163 4.15 -12.62 -16.98
C LEU A 163 3.34 -11.41 -17.46
N ARG A 164 2.84 -10.64 -16.50
CA ARG A 164 2.17 -9.37 -16.78
C ARG A 164 3.20 -8.26 -16.99
N GLY A 165 2.84 -7.29 -17.83
CA GLY A 165 3.65 -6.12 -18.14
C GLY A 165 2.97 -4.87 -17.63
N LEU A 166 3.69 -4.07 -16.87
CA LEU A 166 3.21 -2.83 -16.28
C LEU A 166 3.63 -1.66 -17.17
N TYR A 167 2.66 -0.81 -17.53
CA TYR A 167 2.84 0.36 -18.39
C TYR A 167 2.84 1.63 -17.56
N PHE A 168 3.89 2.42 -17.76
CA PHE A 168 4.13 3.65 -17.04
C PHE A 168 4.21 4.84 -18.01
N THR A 169 3.78 6.01 -17.54
CA THR A 169 3.89 7.27 -18.27
C THR A 169 4.30 8.41 -17.34
N LYS A 170 4.98 9.42 -17.87
CA LYS A 170 5.38 10.61 -17.12
C LYS A 170 5.33 11.84 -18.01
N SER A 171 4.69 12.91 -17.50
CA SER A 171 4.83 14.24 -18.09
C SER A 171 6.25 14.76 -17.86
N LEU A 172 6.89 15.23 -18.92
CA LEU A 172 8.19 15.88 -18.87
C LEU A 172 8.08 17.41 -18.73
N ASP A 173 6.86 17.96 -18.83
CA ASP A 173 6.59 19.38 -18.68
C ASP A 173 6.70 19.82 -17.22
N THR A 174 7.42 20.91 -16.97
CA THR A 174 7.67 21.44 -15.62
C THR A 174 6.54 22.31 -15.07
N ASP A 175 5.72 22.89 -15.95
CA ASP A 175 4.76 23.95 -15.57
C ASP A 175 3.31 23.44 -15.48
N GLN A 176 3.05 22.21 -15.94
CA GLN A 176 1.78 21.52 -15.79
C GLN A 176 2.04 20.02 -15.65
N PRO A 177 1.82 19.41 -14.46
CA PRO A 177 1.69 17.96 -14.40
C PRO A 177 0.46 17.58 -15.23
N PHE A 178 0.70 17.23 -16.50
CA PHE A 178 -0.34 16.96 -17.49
C PHE A 178 -1.02 15.63 -17.16
N LEU A 179 -1.93 15.69 -16.19
CA LEU A 179 -3.03 14.76 -16.07
C LEU A 179 -4.28 15.61 -15.94
N PRO A 180 -4.99 15.88 -17.06
CA PRO A 180 -6.38 16.25 -16.97
C PRO A 180 -7.07 15.19 -16.08
N SER A 181 -7.94 15.61 -15.16
CA SER A 181 -8.71 14.72 -14.29
C SER A 181 -9.45 13.61 -15.06
N SER A 182 -9.67 13.78 -16.37
CA SER A 182 -10.23 12.79 -17.29
C SER A 182 -9.30 11.64 -17.69
N PHE A 183 -7.97 11.74 -17.52
CA PHE A 183 -7.01 10.66 -17.81
C PHE A 183 -6.67 9.78 -16.60
N GLN A 184 -7.25 10.08 -15.43
CA GLN A 184 -7.22 9.15 -14.28
C GLN A 184 -8.05 7.89 -14.51
N GLN A 185 -8.76 7.75 -15.65
CA GLN A 185 -9.47 6.53 -16.02
C GLN A 185 -9.49 6.31 -17.54
N THR A 186 -8.76 5.29 -17.98
CA THR A 186 -9.25 4.40 -19.04
C THR A 186 -9.23 2.98 -18.48
N ARG A 187 -10.19 2.66 -17.62
CA ARG A 187 -10.67 1.29 -17.45
C ARG A 187 -11.56 0.95 -18.67
N PRO A 188 -11.58 -0.31 -19.12
CA PRO A 188 -12.29 -0.73 -20.34
C PRO A 188 -13.76 -0.33 -20.33
N GLU A 189 -14.22 0.21 -21.45
CA GLU A 189 -15.61 0.50 -21.79
C GLU A 189 -16.43 -0.81 -21.74
N ASN A 190 -16.93 -1.14 -20.55
CA ASN A 190 -18.13 -1.93 -20.27
C ASN A 190 -18.14 -2.30 -18.78
N MET A 191 -18.19 -1.29 -17.93
CA MET A 191 -18.73 -1.39 -16.57
C MET A 191 -19.01 0.04 -16.14
N THR A 192 -20.28 0.38 -16.09
CA THR A 192 -20.80 1.62 -15.50
C THR A 192 -20.09 1.91 -14.18
N ALA A 193 -19.22 2.92 -14.17
CA ALA A 193 -18.63 3.45 -12.95
C ALA A 193 -19.72 4.15 -12.14
N SER A 194 -20.33 3.42 -11.21
CA SER A 194 -20.73 4.03 -9.96
C SER A 194 -19.44 4.44 -9.25
N SER A 195 -19.10 5.72 -9.27
CA SER A 195 -18.15 6.26 -8.30
C SER A 195 -18.77 6.09 -6.91
N SER A 196 -18.50 4.98 -6.24
CA SER A 196 -18.65 4.99 -4.80
C SER A 196 -17.43 5.70 -4.23
N THR A 197 -17.43 7.04 -4.29
CA THR A 197 -16.71 7.83 -3.30
C THR A 197 -17.51 7.71 -2.00
N HIS A 198 -17.57 6.49 -1.45
CA HIS A 198 -18.21 6.33 -0.15
C HIS A 198 -17.28 6.95 0.90
N PRO A 199 -17.82 7.75 1.82
CA PRO A 199 -17.04 8.26 2.93
C PRO A 199 -16.43 7.07 3.69
N LEU A 200 -15.16 7.20 4.08
CA LEU A 200 -14.52 6.26 4.99
C LEU A 200 -14.86 6.66 6.42
N THR A 201 -15.33 5.71 7.22
CA THR A 201 -15.59 5.98 8.63
C THR A 201 -14.27 6.03 9.39
N LEU A 202 -14.02 7.16 10.03
CA LEU A 202 -12.88 7.35 10.91
C LEU A 202 -13.28 7.02 12.36
N TYR A 203 -12.64 6.02 12.94
CA TYR A 203 -12.87 5.56 14.31
C TYR A 203 -11.73 6.05 15.22
N PRO A 204 -11.93 7.08 16.06
CA PRO A 204 -10.97 7.42 17.09
C PRO A 204 -11.00 6.32 18.15
N ALA A 205 -9.83 5.76 18.47
CA ALA A 205 -9.76 4.70 19.47
C ALA A 205 -9.73 5.26 20.92
N ILE A 206 -10.26 4.51 21.86
CA ILE A 206 -10.11 4.72 23.31
C ILE A 206 -9.76 3.35 23.90
N ASP A 207 -8.51 3.19 24.36
CA ASP A 207 -8.13 1.98 25.07
C ASP A 207 -8.28 2.24 26.57
N LEU A 208 -8.91 1.32 27.29
CA LEU A 208 -9.19 1.45 28.72
C LEU A 208 -8.28 0.53 29.51
N LYS A 209 -7.58 1.12 30.48
CA LYS A 209 -6.81 0.39 31.49
C LYS A 209 -7.03 1.01 32.86
N ASP A 210 -7.40 0.19 33.83
CA ASP A 210 -7.62 0.58 35.24
C ASP A 210 -8.54 1.81 35.39
N GLY A 211 -9.60 1.88 34.58
CA GLY A 211 -10.59 2.96 34.54
C GLY A 211 -10.21 4.18 33.70
N ALA A 212 -8.97 4.25 33.18
CA ALA A 212 -8.44 5.41 32.46
C ALA A 212 -8.27 5.16 30.96
N CYS A 213 -8.27 6.24 30.16
CA CYS A 213 -7.90 6.21 28.75
C CYS A 213 -6.38 6.17 28.60
N VAL A 214 -5.87 5.12 27.95
CA VAL A 214 -4.43 4.88 27.79
C VAL A 214 -4.05 4.61 26.34
N ARG A 215 -2.74 4.54 26.09
CA ARG A 215 -2.16 3.82 24.95
C ARG A 215 -1.04 2.92 25.39
N LEU A 216 -1.04 1.71 24.87
CA LEU A 216 0.08 0.79 25.02
C LEU A 216 1.13 1.07 23.94
N ARG A 217 2.40 0.99 24.29
CA ARG A 217 3.46 0.91 23.28
C ARG A 217 3.58 -0.55 22.83
N ARG A 218 3.36 -0.83 21.54
CA ARG A 218 3.45 -2.19 20.96
C ARG A 218 2.57 -3.25 21.64
N GLY A 219 1.47 -2.84 22.29
CA GLY A 219 0.59 -3.75 23.01
C GLY A 219 1.11 -4.20 24.39
N GLU A 220 2.21 -3.63 24.89
CA GLU A 220 2.77 -3.98 26.20
C GLU A 220 2.02 -3.29 27.35
N MET A 221 1.36 -4.06 28.22
CA MET A 221 0.53 -3.55 29.33
C MET A 221 1.30 -2.73 30.37
N ASP A 222 2.59 -3.05 30.56
CA ASP A 222 3.47 -2.37 31.51
C ASP A 222 4.03 -1.05 30.97
N ASP A 223 3.91 -0.80 29.65
CA ASP A 223 4.33 0.44 28.98
C ASP A 223 3.09 1.20 28.45
N ALA A 224 2.27 1.66 29.40
CA ALA A 224 1.05 2.43 29.14
C ALA A 224 1.25 3.93 29.41
N THR A 225 0.84 4.77 28.46
CA THR A 225 0.71 6.22 28.66
C THR A 225 -0.75 6.57 28.96
N VAL A 226 -1.01 7.22 30.09
CA VAL A 226 -2.36 7.71 30.44
C VAL A 226 -2.59 9.06 29.77
N TYR A 227 -3.70 9.19 29.03
CA TYR A 227 -4.09 10.43 28.36
C TYR A 227 -5.26 11.14 29.05
N SER A 228 -6.16 10.38 29.67
CA SER A 228 -7.30 10.92 30.41
C SER A 228 -7.70 9.93 31.50
N ASP A 229 -8.09 10.43 32.67
CA ASP A 229 -8.73 9.67 33.75
C ASP A 229 -10.26 9.72 33.66
N ASN A 230 -10.82 10.42 32.65
CA ASN A 230 -12.24 10.57 32.44
C ASN A 230 -12.64 10.08 31.03
N PRO A 231 -13.06 8.81 30.89
CA PRO A 231 -13.47 8.22 29.63
C PRO A 231 -14.69 8.89 28.99
N GLY A 232 -15.70 9.26 29.77
CA GLY A 232 -16.88 9.96 29.27
C GLY A 232 -16.54 11.34 28.66
N ALA A 233 -15.68 12.10 29.33
CA ALA A 233 -15.20 13.38 28.80
C ALA A 233 -14.36 13.20 27.52
N GLN A 234 -13.55 12.14 27.45
CA GLN A 234 -12.77 11.83 26.24
C GLN A 234 -13.68 11.46 25.05
N ALA A 235 -14.77 10.72 25.29
CA ALA A 235 -15.76 10.40 24.28
C ALA A 235 -16.46 11.65 23.74
N LEU A 236 -16.91 12.54 24.64
CA LEU A 236 -17.49 13.83 24.29
C LEU A 236 -16.52 14.71 23.47
N ALA A 237 -15.24 14.71 23.82
CA ALA A 237 -14.23 15.45 23.07
C ALA A 237 -14.10 14.95 21.62
N TRP A 238 -14.19 13.64 21.39
CA TRP A 238 -14.21 13.09 20.04
C TRP A 238 -15.52 13.39 19.31
N GLU A 239 -16.67 13.27 19.95
CA GLU A 239 -17.93 13.69 19.33
C GLU A 239 -17.90 15.17 18.91
N ALA A 240 -17.43 16.06 19.80
CA ALA A 240 -17.28 17.49 19.52
C ALA A 240 -16.28 17.79 18.39
N ALA A 241 -15.28 16.93 18.20
CA ALA A 241 -14.32 17.02 17.10
C ALA A 241 -14.89 16.53 15.74
N GLY A 242 -16.11 15.99 15.71
CA GLY A 242 -16.85 15.65 14.50
C GLY A 242 -16.84 14.18 14.11
N PHE A 243 -16.26 13.30 14.92
CA PHE A 243 -16.28 11.86 14.69
C PHE A 243 -17.71 11.30 14.78
N LYS A 244 -17.99 10.22 14.05
CA LYS A 244 -19.33 9.60 13.95
C LYS A 244 -19.44 8.21 14.55
N TRP A 245 -18.33 7.69 15.03
CA TRP A 245 -18.21 6.42 15.72
C TRP A 245 -17.10 6.52 16.75
N LEU A 246 -17.14 5.67 17.78
CA LEU A 246 -16.03 5.44 18.71
C LEU A 246 -15.60 3.98 18.66
N HIS A 247 -14.30 3.72 18.69
CA HIS A 247 -13.74 2.38 18.88
C HIS A 247 -13.16 2.28 20.29
N VAL A 248 -13.71 1.40 21.12
CA VAL A 248 -13.33 1.25 22.53
C VAL A 248 -12.79 -0.14 22.77
N VAL A 249 -11.67 -0.26 23.47
CA VAL A 249 -11.07 -1.55 23.86
C VAL A 249 -10.89 -1.59 25.37
N ASP A 250 -11.55 -2.54 26.04
CA ASP A 250 -11.26 -2.88 27.42
C ASP A 250 -10.00 -3.77 27.46
N LEU A 251 -8.83 -3.16 27.70
CA LEU A 251 -7.56 -3.88 27.69
C LEU A 251 -7.50 -4.87 28.86
N ASN A 252 -7.85 -4.45 30.08
CA ASN A 252 -7.92 -5.36 31.22
C ASN A 252 -8.80 -6.57 30.89
N GLY A 253 -9.97 -6.34 30.29
CA GLY A 253 -10.87 -7.42 29.92
C GLY A 253 -10.36 -8.30 28.80
N ALA A 254 -9.61 -7.77 27.84
CA ALA A 254 -8.95 -8.59 26.81
C ALA A 254 -8.03 -9.66 27.43
N PHE A 255 -7.28 -9.29 28.48
CA PHE A 255 -6.40 -10.21 29.21
C PHE A 255 -7.16 -11.10 30.21
N ALA A 256 -8.02 -10.52 31.05
CA ALA A 256 -8.76 -11.24 32.10
C ALA A 256 -9.86 -12.17 31.55
N GLY A 257 -10.38 -11.87 30.36
CA GLY A 257 -11.46 -12.61 29.73
C GLY A 257 -12.88 -12.24 30.16
N GLN A 258 -13.01 -11.17 30.94
CA GLN A 258 -14.25 -10.52 31.37
C GLN A 258 -13.98 -9.03 31.56
N SER A 259 -14.97 -8.15 31.36
CA SER A 259 -14.74 -6.72 31.50
C SER A 259 -14.35 -6.33 32.94
N GLU A 260 -13.27 -5.55 33.08
CA GLU A 260 -12.85 -4.95 34.35
C GLU A 260 -13.03 -3.42 34.35
N ASN A 261 -13.34 -2.84 33.19
CA ASN A 261 -13.56 -1.40 33.02
C ASN A 261 -15.03 -1.05 32.81
N ALA A 262 -15.94 -1.79 33.44
CA ALA A 262 -17.38 -1.67 33.17
C ALA A 262 -17.93 -0.26 33.42
N ASP A 263 -17.53 0.39 34.50
CA ASP A 263 -17.96 1.76 34.83
C ASP A 263 -17.42 2.79 33.83
N ALA A 264 -16.18 2.62 33.37
CA ALA A 264 -15.58 3.46 32.35
C ALA A 264 -16.31 3.35 30.99
N VAL A 265 -16.64 2.11 30.58
CA VAL A 265 -17.43 1.88 29.35
C VAL A 265 -18.83 2.48 29.46
N ARG A 266 -19.51 2.32 30.61
CA ARG A 266 -20.83 2.95 30.84
C ARG A 266 -20.75 4.47 30.78
N SER A 267 -19.73 5.05 31.41
CA SER A 267 -19.49 6.50 31.35
C SER A 267 -19.34 7.00 29.91
N ILE A 268 -18.65 6.25 29.02
CA ILE A 268 -18.57 6.59 27.59
C ILE A 268 -19.95 6.57 26.93
N VAL A 269 -20.70 5.47 27.10
CA VAL A 269 -22.01 5.29 26.45
C VAL A 269 -23.04 6.32 26.93
N GLU A 270 -23.01 6.68 28.20
CA GLU A 270 -23.91 7.69 28.79
C GLU A 270 -23.55 9.13 28.37
N SER A 271 -22.30 9.36 27.94
CA SER A 271 -21.80 10.70 27.63
C SER A 271 -21.96 11.11 26.17
N THR A 272 -22.18 10.18 25.24
CA THR A 272 -22.16 10.48 23.79
C THR A 272 -23.33 9.88 23.03
N ASP A 273 -23.79 10.58 22.00
CA ASP A 273 -24.87 10.11 21.12
C ASP A 273 -24.35 9.32 19.90
N ILE A 274 -23.03 9.31 19.67
CA ILE A 274 -22.45 8.59 18.53
C ILE A 274 -22.24 7.10 18.86
N PRO A 275 -22.44 6.20 17.88
CA PRO A 275 -22.34 4.76 18.10
C PRO A 275 -20.93 4.31 18.55
N VAL A 276 -20.91 3.41 19.53
CA VAL A 276 -19.69 2.83 20.11
C VAL A 276 -19.54 1.37 19.68
N GLN A 277 -18.34 0.99 19.22
CA GLN A 277 -17.95 -0.41 19.11
C GLN A 277 -16.99 -0.81 20.23
N LEU A 278 -17.24 -1.93 20.90
CA LEU A 278 -16.49 -2.38 22.08
C LEU A 278 -15.81 -3.73 21.84
N GLY A 279 -14.50 -3.80 22.09
CA GLY A 279 -13.74 -5.04 22.21
C GLY A 279 -13.16 -5.23 23.61
N GLY A 280 -12.71 -6.46 23.91
CA GLY A 280 -12.07 -6.82 25.17
C GLY A 280 -12.97 -7.64 26.11
N GLY A 281 -12.58 -8.90 26.39
CA GLY A 281 -13.24 -9.73 27.41
C GLY A 281 -14.58 -10.36 27.04
N LEU A 282 -14.98 -10.33 25.76
CA LEU A 282 -16.26 -10.90 25.29
C LEU A 282 -16.10 -12.38 24.91
N ARG A 283 -16.30 -13.29 25.88
CA ARG A 283 -16.06 -14.73 25.72
C ARG A 283 -17.31 -15.61 25.71
N ASP A 284 -18.48 -15.06 26.01
CA ASP A 284 -19.75 -15.79 26.00
C ASP A 284 -20.92 -14.90 25.57
N MET A 285 -22.08 -15.53 25.31
CA MET A 285 -23.29 -14.84 24.86
C MET A 285 -23.83 -13.85 25.91
N LYS A 286 -23.67 -14.16 27.21
CA LYS A 286 -24.18 -13.33 28.29
C LYS A 286 -23.45 -11.98 28.34
N ALA A 287 -22.14 -11.99 28.18
CA ALA A 287 -21.33 -10.77 28.10
C ALA A 287 -21.66 -9.95 26.85
N ILE A 288 -21.85 -10.62 25.70
CA ILE A 288 -22.25 -9.97 24.45
C ILE A 288 -23.61 -9.26 24.61
N GLU A 289 -24.62 -9.98 25.10
CA GLU A 289 -25.97 -9.47 25.33
C GLU A 289 -25.96 -8.29 26.31
N ALA A 290 -25.29 -8.43 27.45
CA ALA A 290 -25.22 -7.38 28.47
C ALA A 290 -24.67 -6.05 27.92
N TRP A 291 -23.65 -6.10 27.07
CA TRP A 291 -23.08 -4.87 26.50
C TRP A 291 -23.95 -4.28 25.39
N LEU A 292 -24.55 -5.12 24.54
CA LEU A 292 -25.48 -4.64 23.51
C LEU A 292 -26.74 -4.00 24.13
N GLU A 293 -27.26 -4.54 25.23
CA GLU A 293 -28.36 -3.98 26.02
C GLU A 293 -27.97 -2.69 26.74
N ALA A 294 -26.71 -2.58 27.17
CA ALA A 294 -26.16 -1.38 27.80
C ALA A 294 -25.92 -0.22 26.81
N GLY A 295 -26.25 -0.37 25.53
CA GLY A 295 -26.17 0.68 24.51
C GLY A 295 -24.97 0.59 23.56
N ILE A 296 -24.10 -0.41 23.71
CA ILE A 296 -23.00 -0.63 22.77
C ILE A 296 -23.55 -0.97 21.38
N SER A 297 -23.16 -0.22 20.37
CA SER A 297 -23.67 -0.37 19.00
C SER A 297 -23.06 -1.57 18.28
N ARG A 298 -21.81 -1.95 18.53
CA ARG A 298 -21.24 -3.20 18.02
C ARG A 298 -20.29 -3.83 19.02
N VAL A 299 -20.25 -5.15 19.07
CA VAL A 299 -19.23 -5.87 19.86
C VAL A 299 -18.19 -6.49 18.95
N ILE A 300 -16.93 -6.48 19.39
CA ILE A 300 -15.78 -6.96 18.64
C ILE A 300 -15.30 -8.28 19.25
N LEU A 301 -15.38 -9.34 18.46
CA LEU A 301 -14.93 -10.68 18.82
C LEU A 301 -13.56 -10.93 18.19
N GLY A 302 -12.51 -10.81 19.01
CA GLY A 302 -11.12 -11.05 18.63
C GLY A 302 -10.74 -12.54 18.77
N SER A 303 -9.97 -12.90 19.79
CA SER A 303 -9.46 -14.27 19.97
C SER A 303 -10.54 -15.36 19.99
N VAL A 304 -11.76 -15.05 20.41
CA VAL A 304 -12.89 -15.99 20.40
C VAL A 304 -13.34 -16.37 18.98
N ALA A 305 -13.09 -15.52 17.98
CA ALA A 305 -13.34 -15.82 16.58
C ALA A 305 -12.53 -17.03 16.07
N VAL A 306 -11.31 -17.19 16.59
CA VAL A 306 -10.45 -18.32 16.26
C VAL A 306 -10.80 -19.54 17.11
N LYS A 307 -10.96 -19.33 18.43
CA LYS A 307 -11.09 -20.42 19.41
C LYS A 307 -12.48 -21.03 19.49
N ASN A 308 -13.52 -20.22 19.31
CA ASN A 308 -14.91 -20.63 19.40
C ASN A 308 -15.76 -19.98 18.30
N PRO A 309 -15.58 -20.41 17.03
CA PRO A 309 -16.37 -19.89 15.91
C PRO A 309 -17.86 -20.24 15.99
N ALA A 310 -18.27 -21.17 16.87
CA ALA A 310 -19.67 -21.46 17.12
C ALA A 310 -20.36 -20.29 17.85
N LEU A 311 -19.70 -19.71 18.85
CA LEU A 311 -20.19 -18.51 19.54
C LEU A 311 -20.38 -17.34 18.58
N VAL A 312 -19.44 -17.10 17.66
CA VAL A 312 -19.58 -16.02 16.67
C VAL A 312 -20.84 -16.20 15.82
N ARG A 313 -21.08 -17.43 15.33
CA ARG A 313 -22.29 -17.75 14.54
C ARG A 313 -23.57 -17.56 15.35
N GLU A 314 -23.56 -17.99 16.60
CA GLU A 314 -24.68 -17.80 17.52
C GLU A 314 -24.97 -16.32 17.74
N ALA A 315 -23.94 -15.53 18.04
CA ALA A 315 -24.04 -14.09 18.24
C ALA A 315 -24.53 -13.36 16.98
N CYS A 316 -24.03 -13.72 15.79
CA CYS A 316 -24.46 -13.09 14.53
C CYS A 316 -25.92 -13.41 14.20
N ARG A 317 -26.41 -14.61 14.55
CA ARG A 317 -27.83 -14.97 14.39
C ARG A 317 -28.73 -14.23 15.37
N ALA A 318 -28.31 -14.10 16.62
CA ALA A 318 -29.07 -13.40 17.65
C ALA A 318 -29.07 -11.87 17.44
N TYR A 319 -27.95 -11.31 16.96
CA TYR A 319 -27.75 -9.86 16.81
C TYR A 319 -27.19 -9.48 15.42
N PRO A 320 -27.97 -9.62 14.34
CA PRO A 320 -27.52 -9.30 12.99
C PRO A 320 -27.04 -7.85 12.87
N GLY A 321 -25.89 -7.64 12.23
CA GLY A 321 -25.31 -6.31 12.02
C GLY A 321 -24.60 -5.69 13.24
N ARG A 322 -24.59 -6.39 14.38
CA ARG A 322 -24.03 -5.89 15.66
C ARG A 322 -22.73 -6.58 16.09
N ILE A 323 -22.31 -7.63 15.38
CA ILE A 323 -21.10 -8.41 15.69
C ILE A 323 -20.01 -8.09 14.67
N VAL A 324 -18.81 -7.77 15.14
CA VAL A 324 -17.62 -7.47 14.33
C VAL A 324 -16.52 -8.46 14.69
N ALA A 325 -15.75 -8.94 13.71
CA ALA A 325 -14.57 -9.75 13.99
C ALA A 325 -13.32 -8.87 14.09
N GLY A 326 -12.50 -9.06 15.12
CA GLY A 326 -11.16 -8.51 15.19
C GLY A 326 -10.15 -9.54 14.69
N ILE A 327 -9.42 -9.21 13.62
CA ILE A 327 -8.33 -10.02 13.08
C ILE A 327 -7.03 -9.27 13.27
N ASP A 328 -6.32 -9.67 14.31
CA ASP A 328 -4.97 -9.21 14.57
C ASP A 328 -3.99 -10.15 13.86
N ALA A 329 -3.08 -9.60 13.06
CA ALA A 329 -2.13 -10.38 12.28
C ALA A 329 -0.72 -9.81 12.36
N ARG A 330 0.26 -10.71 12.27
CA ARG A 330 1.67 -10.38 12.10
C ARG A 330 2.15 -10.99 10.80
N SER A 331 2.48 -10.14 9.83
CA SER A 331 2.96 -10.60 8.51
C SER A 331 1.99 -11.60 7.86
N GLY A 332 0.69 -11.27 7.89
CA GLY A 332 -0.38 -12.06 7.27
C GLY A 332 -0.89 -13.26 8.06
N ARG A 333 -0.27 -13.59 9.21
CA ARG A 333 -0.69 -14.71 10.07
C ARG A 333 -1.41 -14.23 11.31
N VAL A 334 -2.50 -14.91 11.67
CA VAL A 334 -3.37 -14.55 12.79
C VAL A 334 -2.62 -14.70 14.11
N ALA A 335 -2.66 -13.64 14.91
CA ALA A 335 -2.21 -13.60 16.29
C ALA A 335 -3.40 -13.71 17.27
N THR A 336 -3.22 -14.42 18.37
CA THR A 336 -4.21 -14.61 19.44
C THR A 336 -3.58 -14.34 20.82
N GLU A 337 -4.37 -14.42 21.90
CA GLU A 337 -3.93 -14.19 23.28
C GLU A 337 -3.29 -12.82 23.50
N GLY A 338 -3.97 -11.74 23.10
CA GLY A 338 -3.40 -10.39 23.26
C GLY A 338 -2.07 -10.22 22.53
N TRP A 339 -1.92 -10.89 21.38
CA TRP A 339 -0.75 -10.86 20.49
C TRP A 339 0.44 -11.74 20.90
N ALA A 340 0.28 -12.58 21.92
CA ALA A 340 1.34 -13.46 22.40
C ALA A 340 1.59 -14.68 21.48
N GLU A 341 0.54 -15.24 20.88
CA GLU A 341 0.63 -16.47 20.08
C GLU A 341 0.31 -16.21 18.60
N VAL A 342 1.26 -16.49 17.70
CA VAL A 342 1.04 -16.46 16.25
C VAL A 342 0.68 -17.86 15.77
N SER A 343 -0.50 -18.01 15.18
CA SER A 343 -0.96 -19.27 14.59
C SER A 343 -0.49 -19.43 13.15
N ASP A 344 -0.59 -20.66 12.61
CA ASP A 344 -0.32 -20.91 11.19
C ASP A 344 -1.42 -20.40 10.24
N MET A 345 -2.57 -19.99 10.79
CA MET A 345 -3.74 -19.55 10.03
C MET A 345 -3.48 -18.18 9.38
N GLN A 346 -3.81 -18.07 8.09
CA GLN A 346 -3.72 -16.78 7.39
C GLN A 346 -4.90 -15.87 7.76
N ALA A 347 -4.65 -14.56 7.83
CA ALA A 347 -5.69 -13.56 8.09
C ALA A 347 -6.85 -13.65 7.08
N THR A 348 -6.53 -13.89 5.80
CA THR A 348 -7.51 -14.06 4.72
C THR A 348 -8.39 -15.30 4.91
N GLU A 349 -7.82 -16.39 5.43
CA GLU A 349 -8.58 -17.60 5.74
C GLU A 349 -9.56 -17.35 6.89
N LEU A 350 -9.12 -16.67 7.96
CA LEU A 350 -10.01 -16.32 9.07
C LEU A 350 -11.11 -15.34 8.61
N ALA A 351 -10.77 -14.37 7.75
CA ALA A 351 -11.72 -13.41 7.21
C ALA A 351 -12.89 -14.10 6.47
N LEU A 352 -12.60 -15.09 5.63
CA LEU A 352 -13.63 -15.90 4.95
C LEU A 352 -14.52 -16.64 5.96
N ARG A 353 -13.92 -17.27 6.98
CA ARG A 353 -14.68 -17.97 8.03
C ARG A 353 -15.60 -17.02 8.81
N MET A 354 -15.15 -15.78 9.04
CA MET A 354 -15.94 -14.77 9.75
C MET A 354 -17.07 -14.21 8.89
N GLN A 355 -16.82 -14.00 7.59
CA GLN A 355 -17.87 -13.68 6.64
C GLN A 355 -18.95 -14.77 6.62
N GLU A 356 -18.56 -16.04 6.54
CA GLU A 356 -19.50 -17.17 6.60
C GLU A 356 -20.26 -17.23 7.93
N ALA A 357 -19.66 -16.76 9.02
CA ALA A 357 -20.33 -16.68 10.32
C ALA A 357 -21.39 -15.57 10.38
N GLY A 358 -21.33 -14.58 9.48
CA GLY A 358 -22.29 -13.49 9.37
C GLY A 358 -21.90 -12.23 10.14
N VAL A 359 -20.60 -12.00 10.38
CA VAL A 359 -20.14 -10.75 11.02
C VAL A 359 -20.43 -9.54 10.12
N ALA A 360 -20.73 -8.41 10.74
CA ALA A 360 -21.10 -7.17 10.07
C ALA A 360 -19.92 -6.48 9.38
N SER A 361 -18.72 -6.66 9.94
CA SER A 361 -17.47 -6.14 9.40
C SER A 361 -16.28 -6.87 10.03
N ILE A 362 -15.10 -6.70 9.45
CA ILE A 362 -13.83 -7.16 9.99
C ILE A 362 -12.96 -5.95 10.30
N ILE A 363 -12.41 -5.89 11.51
CA ILE A 363 -11.31 -5.00 11.87
C ILE A 363 -10.03 -5.77 11.64
N PHE A 364 -9.15 -5.24 10.80
CA PHE A 364 -7.84 -5.83 10.53
C PHE A 364 -6.73 -4.98 11.13
N THR A 365 -5.92 -5.57 12.01
CA THR A 365 -4.78 -4.90 12.66
C THR A 365 -3.48 -5.60 12.29
N GLU A 366 -2.55 -4.90 11.63
CA GLU A 366 -1.17 -5.39 11.53
C GLU A 366 -0.40 -5.02 12.81
N ILE A 367 -0.27 -5.98 13.71
CA ILE A 367 0.20 -5.75 15.08
C ILE A 367 1.67 -5.33 15.14
N SER A 368 2.48 -5.63 14.12
CA SER A 368 3.88 -5.18 14.09
C SER A 368 4.01 -3.67 13.89
N ARG A 369 2.97 -3.02 13.37
CA ARG A 369 2.93 -1.57 13.09
C ARG A 369 2.15 -0.80 14.15
N ASP A 370 1.37 -1.48 14.99
CA ASP A 370 0.48 -0.78 15.91
C ASP A 370 1.23 0.02 16.99
N GLY A 371 0.78 1.24 17.22
CA GLY A 371 1.47 2.21 18.08
C GLY A 371 2.83 2.71 17.59
N MET A 372 3.34 2.23 16.45
CA MET A 372 4.66 2.59 15.89
C MET A 372 4.65 3.86 15.04
N LEU A 373 3.48 4.28 14.55
CA LEU A 373 3.29 5.49 13.73
C LEU A 373 4.02 5.42 12.36
N GLU A 374 4.24 4.21 11.85
CA GLU A 374 4.97 3.90 10.61
C GLU A 374 4.07 3.64 9.38
N GLY A 375 2.75 3.85 9.55
CA GLY A 375 1.73 3.63 8.53
C GLY A 375 1.02 2.29 8.63
N LEU A 376 -0.15 2.22 8.01
CA LEU A 376 -0.96 1.01 7.88
C LEU A 376 -0.31 0.01 6.93
N ASP A 377 -0.63 -1.28 7.09
CA ASP A 377 -0.34 -2.26 6.06
C ASP A 377 -1.42 -2.24 4.97
N VAL A 378 -1.29 -1.29 4.05
CA VAL A 378 -2.26 -1.05 2.97
C VAL A 378 -2.38 -2.26 2.05
N GLU A 379 -1.27 -2.94 1.74
CA GLU A 379 -1.26 -4.09 0.84
C GLU A 379 -2.04 -5.28 1.41
N GLN A 380 -1.79 -5.64 2.68
CA GLN A 380 -2.55 -6.69 3.34
C GLN A 380 -4.03 -6.31 3.51
N THR A 381 -4.31 -5.04 3.80
CA THR A 381 -5.69 -4.53 3.93
C THR A 381 -6.46 -4.66 2.60
N VAL A 382 -5.85 -4.27 1.48
CA VAL A 382 -6.41 -4.42 0.13
C VAL A 382 -6.63 -5.89 -0.21
N THR A 383 -5.66 -6.75 0.11
CA THR A 383 -5.76 -8.20 -0.11
C THR A 383 -6.95 -8.78 0.65
N LEU A 384 -7.13 -8.42 1.91
CA LEU A 384 -8.27 -8.85 2.72
C LEU A 384 -9.59 -8.33 2.17
N ALA A 385 -9.68 -7.04 1.87
CA ALA A 385 -10.89 -6.42 1.33
C ALA A 385 -11.30 -6.99 -0.03
N ASN A 386 -10.35 -7.49 -0.83
CA ASN A 386 -10.64 -8.20 -2.09
C ASN A 386 -10.91 -9.70 -1.90
N THR A 387 -10.64 -10.25 -0.72
CA THR A 387 -10.92 -11.66 -0.38
C THR A 387 -12.36 -11.85 0.09
N VAL A 388 -12.94 -10.84 0.75
CA VAL A 388 -14.29 -10.88 1.30
C VAL A 388 -15.21 -9.84 0.65
N SER A 389 -16.50 -9.99 0.86
CA SER A 389 -17.59 -9.11 0.40
C SER A 389 -18.19 -8.26 1.53
N ILE A 390 -17.72 -8.45 2.77
CA ILE A 390 -18.11 -7.66 3.94
C ILE A 390 -17.10 -6.54 4.22
N PRO A 391 -17.51 -5.46 4.89
CA PRO A 391 -16.66 -4.30 5.15
C PRO A 391 -15.38 -4.64 5.94
N ILE A 392 -14.26 -4.03 5.52
CA ILE A 392 -12.98 -4.02 6.24
C ILE A 392 -12.74 -2.64 6.87
N ILE A 393 -12.33 -2.66 8.14
CA ILE A 393 -11.87 -1.49 8.89
C ILE A 393 -10.36 -1.68 9.14
N ALA A 394 -9.54 -0.79 8.59
CA ALA A 394 -8.09 -0.84 8.74
C ALA A 394 -7.64 -0.36 10.12
N SER A 395 -6.64 -1.00 10.72
CA SER A 395 -6.06 -0.63 12.01
C SER A 395 -4.57 -0.95 12.05
N GLY A 396 -3.83 -0.32 12.97
CA GLY A 396 -2.41 -0.57 13.19
C GLY A 396 -1.46 0.34 12.41
N GLY A 397 -0.99 1.41 13.06
CA GLY A 397 0.20 2.15 12.61
C GLY A 397 0.00 3.53 11.99
N VAL A 398 -1.22 4.06 11.90
CA VAL A 398 -1.44 5.45 11.42
C VAL A 398 -0.62 6.43 12.24
N GLY A 399 0.26 7.19 11.57
CA GLY A 399 1.18 8.15 12.19
C GLY A 399 1.17 9.57 11.62
N SER A 400 0.52 9.77 10.47
CA SER A 400 0.50 11.04 9.74
C SER A 400 -0.68 11.07 8.77
N ILE A 401 -0.96 12.25 8.18
CA ILE A 401 -2.08 12.43 7.25
C ILE A 401 -1.84 11.68 5.92
N GLU A 402 -0.59 11.54 5.50
CA GLU A 402 -0.20 10.81 4.29
C GLU A 402 -0.61 9.34 4.36
N HIS A 403 -0.59 8.74 5.55
CA HIS A 403 -1.07 7.37 5.74
C HIS A 403 -2.58 7.23 5.48
N LEU A 404 -3.37 8.26 5.83
CA LEU A 404 -4.81 8.28 5.55
C LEU A 404 -5.10 8.53 4.07
N ILE A 405 -4.29 9.37 3.41
CA ILE A 405 -4.35 9.58 1.96
C ILE A 405 -4.06 8.27 1.23
N ALA A 406 -2.98 7.56 1.62
CA ALA A 406 -2.62 6.28 1.01
C ALA A 406 -3.73 5.22 1.17
N LEU A 407 -4.36 5.14 2.35
CA LEU A 407 -5.50 4.24 2.55
C LEU A 407 -6.69 4.64 1.68
N ARG A 408 -7.00 5.94 1.58
CA ARG A 408 -8.08 6.45 0.73
C ARG A 408 -7.85 6.09 -0.73
N GLU A 409 -6.64 6.26 -1.23
CA GLU A 409 -6.28 5.88 -2.60
C GLU A 409 -6.47 4.37 -2.82
N ALA A 410 -6.09 3.55 -1.85
CA ALA A 410 -6.23 2.09 -1.92
C ALA A 410 -7.69 1.60 -2.05
N THR A 411 -8.67 2.38 -1.58
CA THR A 411 -10.10 2.05 -1.75
C THR A 411 -10.53 1.93 -3.21
N GLN A 412 -9.79 2.54 -4.14
CA GLN A 412 -10.07 2.44 -5.58
C GLN A 412 -9.82 1.02 -6.13
N GLU A 413 -8.93 0.29 -5.48
CA GLU A 413 -8.59 -1.11 -5.79
C GLU A 413 -9.33 -2.09 -4.88
N ALA A 414 -9.84 -1.63 -3.74
CA ALA A 414 -10.58 -2.41 -2.76
C ALA A 414 -11.71 -1.58 -2.12
N PRO A 415 -12.87 -1.46 -2.79
CA PRO A 415 -14.00 -0.68 -2.27
C PRO A 415 -14.61 -1.27 -0.99
N GLY A 416 -14.28 -2.52 -0.63
CA GLY A 416 -14.68 -3.12 0.64
C GLY A 416 -14.00 -2.51 1.87
N ILE A 417 -13.00 -1.64 1.71
CA ILE A 417 -12.42 -0.87 2.82
C ILE A 417 -13.38 0.28 3.15
N GLU A 418 -14.04 0.22 4.30
CA GLU A 418 -15.07 1.20 4.69
C GLU A 418 -14.68 2.08 5.87
N GLY A 419 -13.54 1.83 6.51
CA GLY A 419 -13.09 2.68 7.61
C GLY A 419 -11.67 2.43 8.08
N VAL A 420 -11.27 3.24 9.05
CA VAL A 420 -9.94 3.19 9.66
C VAL A 420 -10.02 3.56 11.13
N ILE A 421 -9.29 2.82 11.96
CA ILE A 421 -9.08 3.13 13.37
C ILE A 421 -7.81 3.94 13.52
N VAL A 422 -7.90 5.08 14.21
CA VAL A 422 -6.75 5.92 14.54
C VAL A 422 -6.70 6.13 16.04
N GLY A 423 -5.57 5.72 16.63
CA GLY A 423 -5.33 5.85 18.05
C GLY A 423 -4.31 6.93 18.37
N ARG A 424 -3.09 6.50 18.71
CA ARG A 424 -2.00 7.34 19.19
C ARG A 424 -1.75 8.62 18.38
N ALA A 425 -1.85 8.60 17.05
CA ALA A 425 -1.62 9.78 16.23
C ALA A 425 -2.58 10.96 16.50
N LEU A 426 -3.83 10.67 16.91
CA LEU A 426 -4.79 11.71 17.32
C LEU A 426 -4.42 12.30 18.69
N TYR A 427 -4.04 11.45 19.65
CA TYR A 427 -3.65 11.88 20.99
C TYR A 427 -2.34 12.67 21.00
N ASP A 428 -1.36 12.25 20.18
CA ASP A 428 -0.08 12.93 20.02
C ASP A 428 -0.19 14.22 19.17
N GLY A 429 -1.38 14.53 18.62
CA GLY A 429 -1.60 15.70 17.76
C GLY A 429 -0.88 15.65 16.41
N ARG A 430 -0.38 14.48 16.00
CA ARG A 430 0.31 14.28 14.70
C ARG A 430 -0.64 14.33 13.52
N VAL A 431 -1.90 13.99 13.78
CA VAL A 431 -3.00 14.10 12.83
C VAL A 431 -4.12 14.84 13.55
N THR A 432 -4.61 15.93 12.98
CA THR A 432 -5.74 16.64 13.56
C THR A 432 -7.07 16.00 13.13
N PRO A 433 -8.12 15.99 13.99
CA PRO A 433 -9.44 15.49 13.62
C PRO A 433 -9.98 16.12 12.34
N ALA A 434 -9.85 17.44 12.19
CA ALA A 434 -10.37 18.18 11.04
C ALA A 434 -9.70 17.74 9.72
N GLU A 435 -8.37 17.56 9.72
CA GLU A 435 -7.64 17.10 8.54
C GLU A 435 -7.99 15.66 8.19
N ALA A 436 -8.03 14.77 9.19
CA ALA A 436 -8.34 13.36 8.99
C ALA A 436 -9.76 13.17 8.43
N LEU A 437 -10.75 13.83 9.03
CA LEU A 437 -12.14 13.78 8.56
C LEU A 437 -12.25 14.32 7.14
N LYS A 438 -11.55 15.41 6.79
CA LYS A 438 -11.56 15.96 5.42
C LYS A 438 -10.96 15.01 4.38
N VAL A 439 -9.90 14.29 4.73
CA VAL A 439 -9.29 13.30 3.81
C VAL A 439 -10.22 12.10 3.60
N LEU A 440 -10.96 11.71 4.64
CA LEU A 440 -11.78 10.49 4.67
C LEU A 440 -13.28 10.72 4.35
N SER A 441 -13.75 11.97 4.29
CA SER A 441 -15.13 12.36 3.94
C SER A 441 -15.43 12.27 2.45
#